data_AF-A0A938UAI5-F1
#
_entry.id   AF-A0A938UAI5-F1
#
_cell.length_a   1.000
_cell.length_b   1.000
_cell.length_c   1.000
_cell.angle_alpha   90.00
_cell.angle_beta   90.00
_cell.angle_gamma   90.00
#
_symmetry.space_group_name_H-M   'P 1'
#
loop_
_entity.id
_entity.type
_entity.pdbx_description
1 polymer ?
#
loop_
_entity_poly.entity_id
_entity_poly.type
_entity_poly.pdbx_seq_one_letter_code
_entity_poly.pdbx_strand_id
1 'polypeptide(L)' 'MYYDPDKNDHGLPHNPFKSCVVPRPIGWISTISLGGIHNLAPYSQFQNLTF' A
#
# COMPACT_ATOMS: atom_id res chain seq x y z
N MET A 1 8.52 -5.22 -22.92
CA MET A 1 8.72 -3.87 -22.32
C MET A 1 9.52 -4.08 -21.06
N TYR A 2 10.61 -3.33 -20.84
CA TYR A 2 11.50 -3.48 -19.69
C TYR A 2 11.38 -2.24 -18.81
N TYR A 3 11.17 -2.45 -17.52
CA TYR A 3 11.12 -1.40 -16.50
C TYR A 3 12.26 -1.65 -15.52
N ASP A 4 13.16 -0.68 -15.40
CA ASP A 4 14.24 -0.67 -14.42
C ASP A 4 13.77 0.11 -13.18
N PRO A 5 13.41 -0.57 -12.08
CA PRO A 5 12.88 0.09 -10.90
C PRO A 5 13.87 1.02 -10.22
N ASP A 6 15.18 0.80 -10.39
CA ASP A 6 16.21 1.64 -9.77
C ASP A 6 16.33 3.00 -10.47
N LYS A 7 16.05 3.06 -11.77
CA LYS A 7 16.04 4.31 -12.55
C LYS A 7 14.78 5.12 -12.36
N ASN A 8 13.65 4.46 -12.11
CA ASN A 8 12.34 5.09 -11.92
C ASN A 8 11.99 6.12 -13.02
N ASP A 9 12.48 5.92 -14.24
CA ASP A 9 12.34 6.80 -15.42
C ASP A 9 11.16 6.39 -16.31
N HIS A 10 10.19 5.69 -15.73
CA HIS A 10 9.05 5.06 -16.41
C HIS A 10 8.03 6.04 -17.01
N GLY A 11 8.15 7.35 -16.79
CA GLY A 11 7.32 8.39 -17.41
C GLY A 11 5.84 8.42 -17.01
N LEU A 12 5.46 7.72 -15.94
CA LEU A 12 4.07 7.65 -15.44
C LEU A 12 3.88 8.55 -14.21
N PRO A 13 2.65 9.03 -13.94
CA PRO A 13 2.36 9.86 -12.76
C PRO A 13 2.59 9.16 -11.42
N HIS A 14 2.54 7.82 -11.42
CA HIS A 14 2.72 6.99 -10.23
C HIS A 14 3.66 5.84 -10.54
N ASN A 15 4.39 5.39 -9.53
CA ASN A 15 5.28 4.25 -9.67
C ASN A 15 4.47 2.98 -10.04
N PRO A 16 4.83 2.30 -11.14
CA PRO A 16 4.07 1.17 -11.65
C PRO A 16 4.11 -0.06 -10.74
N PHE A 17 5.06 -0.12 -9.78
CA PHE A 17 5.21 -1.25 -8.86
C PHE A 17 3.91 -1.65 -8.17
N LYS A 18 3.15 -0.66 -7.65
CA LYS A 18 1.87 -0.92 -6.97
C LYS A 18 0.78 -1.44 -7.92
N SER A 19 0.93 -1.27 -9.23
CA SER A 19 -0.02 -1.76 -10.23
C SER A 19 0.28 -3.20 -10.65
N CYS A 20 1.50 -3.70 -10.42
CA CYS A 20 1.90 -5.06 -10.78
C CYS A 20 1.38 -6.14 -9.81
N VAL A 21 0.94 -5.75 -8.60
CA VAL A 21 0.43 -6.67 -7.58
C VAL A 21 -1.01 -6.28 -7.27
N VAL A 22 -1.94 -6.90 -8.00
CA VAL A 22 -3.39 -6.71 -7.90
C VAL A 22 -4.13 -8.03 -8.17
N PRO A 23 -5.32 -8.27 -7.58
CA PRO A 23 -5.98 -7.43 -6.56
C PRO A 23 -5.25 -7.48 -5.21
N ARG A 24 -5.45 -6.45 -4.38
CA ARG A 24 -4.90 -6.40 -3.01
C ARG A 24 -6.04 -6.34 -1.99
N PRO A 25 -5.99 -7.15 -0.92
CA PRO A 25 -6.91 -6.96 0.19
C PRO A 25 -6.70 -5.58 0.82
N ILE A 26 -7.77 -4.98 1.31
CA ILE A 26 -7.73 -3.69 2.02
C ILE A 26 -7.98 -3.97 3.49
N GLY A 27 -6.93 -3.81 4.31
CA GLY A 27 -7.04 -3.82 5.76
C GLY A 27 -7.50 -2.46 6.26
N TRP A 28 -8.63 -2.42 6.97
CA TRP A 28 -9.10 -1.24 7.69
C TRP A 28 -8.58 -1.30 9.12
N ILE A 29 -7.65 -0.41 9.48
CA ILE A 29 -6.99 -0.42 10.78
C ILE A 29 -7.51 0.74 11.61
N SER A 30 -8.08 0.42 12.78
CA SER A 30 -8.47 1.41 13.78
C SER A 30 -7.35 1.64 14.79
N THR A 31 -7.22 2.90 15.24
CA THR A 31 -6.28 3.27 16.31
C THR A 31 -6.93 4.28 17.26
N ILE A 32 -6.35 4.44 18.44
CA ILE A 32 -6.74 5.47 19.41
C ILE A 32 -5.50 6.29 19.73
N SER A 33 -5.56 7.61 19.55
CA SER A 33 -4.47 8.50 19.90
C SER A 33 -4.32 8.65 21.41
N LEU A 34 -3.20 9.21 21.87
CA LEU A 34 -2.99 9.52 23.29
C LEU A 34 -4.08 10.45 23.88
N GLY A 35 -4.70 11.30 23.04
CA GLY A 35 -5.83 12.16 23.43
C GLY A 35 -7.20 11.46 23.38
N GLY A 36 -7.26 10.15 23.17
CA GLY A 36 -8.51 9.39 23.09
C GLY A 36 -9.25 9.48 21.75
N ILE A 37 -8.70 10.19 20.75
CA ILE A 37 -9.33 10.31 19.43
C ILE A 37 -9.20 8.99 18.67
N HIS A 38 -10.34 8.45 18.21
CA HIS A 38 -10.41 7.28 17.34
C HIS A 38 -10.06 7.63 15.90
N ASN A 39 -9.19 6.84 15.28
CA ASN A 39 -8.82 6.98 13.86
C ASN A 39 -9.11 5.68 13.12
N LEU A 40 -9.35 5.78 11.82
CA LEU A 40 -9.57 4.66 10.94
C LEU A 40 -8.96 4.96 9.58
N ALA A 41 -8.10 4.09 9.07
CA ALA A 41 -7.47 4.26 7.77
C ALA A 41 -7.37 2.94 6.98
N PRO A 42 -7.50 3.00 5.64
CA PRO A 42 -7.36 1.84 4.77
C PRO A 42 -5.90 1.62 4.34
N TYR A 43 -5.44 0.37 4.36
CA TYR A 43 -4.11 -0.03 3.89
C TYR A 43 -4.20 -1.22 2.94
N SER A 44 -3.64 -1.09 1.73
CA SER A 44 -3.60 -2.17 0.74
C SER A 44 -2.29 -2.99 0.75
N GLN A 45 -1.33 -2.60 1.58
CA GLN A 45 -0.13 -3.39 1.87
C GLN A 45 -0.42 -4.28 3.08
N PHE A 46 -1.33 -5.23 2.89
CA PHE A 46 -1.88 -6.06 3.95
C PHE A 46 -1.89 -7.53 3.53
N GLN A 47 -1.43 -8.42 4.41
CA GLN A 47 -1.44 -9.88 4.22
C GLN A 47 -1.30 -10.61 5.56
N ASN A 48 -1.73 -11.87 5.62
CA ASN A 48 -1.42 -12.75 6.75
C ASN A 48 0.05 -13.21 6.66
N LEU A 49 0.76 -13.26 7.79
CA LEU A 49 2.12 -13.83 7.85
C LEU A 49 2.13 -15.31 8.26
N THR A 50 1.16 -15.75 9.06
CA THR A 50 1.04 -17.13 9.57
C THR A 50 -0.43 -17.52 9.68
N PHE A 51 -0.68 -18.82 9.87
CA PHE A 51 -1.95 -19.36 10.37
C PHE A 51 -2.06 -19.19 11.89
#